data_AF-A0A6C0LYD7-F1
#
_entry.id   AF-A0A6C0LYD7-F1
#
_cell.length_a   1.000
_cell.length_b   1.000
_cell.length_c   1.000
_cell.angle_alpha   90.00
_cell.angle_beta   90.00
_cell.angle_gamma   90.00
#
_symmetry.space_group_name_H-M   'P 1'
#
loop_
_entity.id
_entity.type
_entity.pdbx_description
1 polymer ?
#
loop_
_entity_poly.entity_id
_entity_poly.type
_entity_poly.pdbx_seq_one_letter_code
_entity_poly.pdbx_strand_id
1 'polypeptide(L)'
;MRYNIDPCKACWNKYKDEGVNINDLNNCYVETSAAFSATKSALQIPEWCQCISKKMADLPYRAGKPLNFGNNQFSTAVSWNSIPHYFPSLLETNLPDQALKLCHELCNSNECRDNCITDRNSVIEQKPKLDAKTNYNSESPKTSCSCSGNGSCSGSNNICSCNSGFKGKNCEVAISTSWFWKSLLYTFLLFIVAFLIVKVYKRVKFLRKK
;
A
#
# COMPACT_ATOMS: atom_id res chain seq x y z
N MET A 1 8.99 21.81 14.40
CA MET A 1 7.84 21.13 15.03
C MET A 1 8.29 19.82 15.68
N ARG A 2 7.45 19.25 16.56
CA ARG A 2 7.71 17.96 17.26
C ARG A 2 7.49 16.71 16.39
N TYR A 3 6.96 16.88 15.19
CA TYR A 3 6.53 15.78 14.34
C TYR A 3 7.29 15.76 13.02
N ASN A 4 7.53 14.55 12.50
CA ASN A 4 7.98 14.36 11.12
C ASN A 4 6.74 14.28 10.24
N ILE A 5 6.82 14.85 9.04
CA ILE A 5 5.71 14.88 8.08
C ILE A 5 6.07 14.00 6.88
N ASP A 6 5.15 13.13 6.49
CA ASP A 6 5.24 12.21 5.34
C ASP A 6 3.99 12.33 4.46
N PRO A 7 3.99 13.31 3.53
CA PRO A 7 2.88 13.51 2.59
C PRO A 7 2.65 12.27 1.71
N CYS A 8 3.71 11.53 1.40
CA CYS A 8 3.62 10.35 0.54
C CYS A 8 2.72 9.27 1.15
N LYS A 9 3.01 8.91 2.41
CA LYS A 9 2.21 7.93 3.17
C LYS A 9 0.75 8.36 3.26
N ALA A 10 0.48 9.63 3.52
CA ALA A 10 -0.88 10.15 3.59
C ALA A 10 -1.64 9.98 2.27
N CYS A 11 -1.03 10.42 1.17
CA CYS A 11 -1.65 10.37 -0.15
C CYS A 11 -1.82 8.94 -0.65
N TRP A 12 -0.92 8.02 -0.30
CA TRP A 12 -1.09 6.60 -0.59
C TRP A 12 -2.28 5.99 0.15
N ASN A 13 -2.50 6.38 1.40
CA ASN A 13 -3.64 5.93 2.17
C ASN A 13 -4.96 6.50 1.62
N LYS A 14 -4.95 7.77 1.16
CA LYS A 14 -6.10 8.40 0.50
C LYS A 14 -6.47 7.69 -0.80
N TYR A 15 -5.47 7.32 -1.60
CA TYR A 15 -5.65 6.62 -2.89
C TYR A 15 -5.16 5.18 -2.83
N LYS A 16 -5.77 4.39 -1.95
CA LYS A 16 -5.41 2.97 -1.75
C LYS A 16 -6.09 2.01 -2.73
N ASP A 17 -7.19 2.42 -3.37
CA ASP A 17 -8.04 1.57 -4.20
C ASP A 17 -7.49 1.38 -5.64
N GLU A 18 -7.92 0.32 -6.33
CA GLU A 18 -7.50 0.04 -7.71
C GLU A 18 -7.97 1.16 -8.66
N GLY A 19 -7.06 1.75 -9.45
CA GLY A 19 -7.39 2.77 -10.45
C GLY A 19 -6.96 4.21 -10.11
N VAL A 20 -6.02 4.38 -9.18
CA VAL A 20 -5.47 5.69 -8.83
C VAL A 20 -4.96 6.45 -10.05
N ASN A 21 -5.52 7.64 -10.29
CA ASN A 21 -4.96 8.60 -11.21
C ASN A 21 -3.70 9.23 -10.57
N ILE A 22 -2.56 9.11 -11.24
CA ILE A 22 -1.29 9.60 -10.69
C ILE A 22 -1.28 11.12 -10.53
N ASN A 23 -2.06 11.86 -11.32
CA ASN A 23 -2.18 13.30 -11.16
C ASN A 23 -2.85 13.66 -9.83
N ASP A 24 -3.84 12.88 -9.40
CA ASP A 24 -4.52 13.09 -8.11
C ASP A 24 -3.57 12.78 -6.94
N LEU A 25 -2.70 11.79 -7.11
CA LEU A 25 -1.64 11.49 -6.16
C LEU A 25 -0.59 12.62 -6.10
N ASN A 26 -0.18 13.13 -7.26
CA ASN A 26 0.77 14.25 -7.37
C ASN A 26 0.20 15.52 -6.72
N ASN A 27 -1.05 15.86 -7.02
CA ASN A 27 -1.77 16.99 -6.45
C ASN A 27 -1.84 16.87 -4.93
N CYS A 28 -2.28 15.72 -4.42
CA CYS A 28 -2.33 15.48 -2.97
C CYS A 28 -0.98 15.69 -2.30
N TYR A 29 0.10 15.16 -2.90
CA TYR A 29 1.43 15.31 -2.34
C TYR A 29 1.86 16.78 -2.27
N VAL A 30 1.69 17.52 -3.37
CA VAL A 30 2.11 18.92 -3.47
C VAL A 30 1.29 19.79 -2.53
N GLU A 31 -0.03 19.61 -2.47
CA GLU A 31 -0.92 20.35 -1.58
C GLU A 31 -0.58 20.09 -0.11
N THR A 32 -0.45 18.83 0.29
CA THR A 32 -0.06 18.46 1.67
C THR A 32 1.32 19.02 2.01
N SER A 33 2.30 18.92 1.10
CA SER A 33 3.64 19.45 1.32
C SER A 33 3.64 20.98 1.45
N ALA A 34 2.89 21.68 0.60
CA ALA A 34 2.75 23.13 0.64
C ALA A 34 2.08 23.60 1.93
N ALA A 35 1.03 22.89 2.39
CA ALA A 35 0.33 23.17 3.63
C ALA A 35 1.27 23.14 4.84
N PHE A 36 2.14 22.13 4.95
CA PHE A 36 3.12 22.05 6.03
C PHE A 36 4.34 22.96 5.82
N SER A 37 4.68 23.34 4.60
CA SER A 37 5.78 24.27 4.32
C SER A 37 5.43 25.74 4.64
N ALA A 38 4.14 26.10 4.58
CA ALA A 38 3.67 27.43 4.99
C ALA A 38 3.81 27.63 6.52
N THR A 39 3.70 26.55 7.28
CA THR A 39 4.05 26.53 8.70
C THR A 39 5.56 26.33 8.83
N LYS A 40 6.22 26.82 9.90
CA LYS A 40 7.70 26.76 10.07
C LYS A 40 8.24 25.34 10.34
N SER A 41 7.64 24.33 9.74
CA SER A 41 8.02 22.93 9.82
C SER A 41 9.24 22.67 8.95
N ALA A 42 10.23 21.99 9.53
CA ALA A 42 11.28 21.35 8.75
C ALA A 42 10.63 20.22 7.95
N LEU A 43 10.24 20.52 6.71
CA LEU A 43 9.75 19.51 5.79
C LEU A 43 10.95 18.64 5.42
N GLN A 44 11.05 17.45 6.01
CA GLN A 44 11.73 16.37 5.30
C GLN A 44 10.83 16.06 4.12
N ILE A 45 11.15 16.63 2.96
CA ILE A 45 10.54 16.22 1.71
C ILE A 45 11.20 14.89 1.39
N PRO A 46 10.61 13.71 1.70
CA PRO A 46 11.08 12.50 1.05
C PRO A 46 11.08 12.80 -0.45
N GLU A 47 12.12 12.39 -1.19
CA GLU A 47 12.22 12.72 -2.60
C GLU A 47 10.89 12.40 -3.28
N TRP A 48 10.14 13.43 -3.67
CA TRP A 48 8.80 13.28 -4.25
C TRP A 48 8.84 12.28 -5.43
N CYS A 49 9.96 12.30 -6.17
CA CYS A 49 10.30 11.32 -7.20
C CYS A 49 10.24 9.86 -6.69
N GLN A 50 10.82 9.57 -5.52
CA GLN A 50 10.80 8.24 -4.91
C GLN A 50 9.37 7.84 -4.50
N CYS A 51 8.60 8.78 -3.96
CA CYS A 51 7.20 8.53 -3.59
C CYS A 51 6.36 8.10 -4.80
N ILE A 52 6.40 8.91 -5.87
CA ILE A 52 5.59 8.69 -7.06
C ILE A 52 6.07 7.43 -7.80
N SER A 53 7.39 7.25 -7.97
CA SER A 53 7.95 6.08 -8.66
C SER A 53 7.62 4.76 -7.96
N LYS A 54 7.65 4.71 -6.62
CA LYS A 54 7.30 3.49 -5.89
C LYS A 54 5.83 3.12 -6.07
N LYS A 55 4.90 4.08 -6.01
CA LYS A 55 3.48 3.80 -6.25
C LYS A 55 3.22 3.37 -7.69
N MET A 56 3.89 3.98 -8.67
CA MET A 56 3.80 3.57 -10.07
C MET A 56 4.23 2.11 -10.27
N ALA A 57 5.24 1.63 -9.53
CA ALA A 57 5.68 0.25 -9.59
C ALA A 57 4.65 -0.74 -9.01
N ASP A 58 3.82 -0.31 -8.06
CA ASP A 58 2.80 -1.14 -7.40
C ASP A 58 1.47 -1.22 -8.18
N LEU A 59 1.20 -0.28 -9.09
CA LEU A 59 -0.04 -0.28 -9.87
C LEU A 59 -0.04 -1.45 -10.87
N PRO A 60 -1.13 -2.24 -10.95
CA PRO A 60 -1.20 -3.34 -11.89
C PRO A 60 -1.03 -2.77 -13.29
N TYR A 61 -0.16 -3.40 -14.08
CA TYR A 61 0.18 -3.07 -15.47
C TYR A 61 -1.04 -3.31 -16.40
N ARG A 62 -2.20 -2.73 -16.08
CA ARG A 62 -3.46 -2.87 -16.82
C ARG A 62 -3.54 -1.74 -17.83
N ALA A 63 -3.49 -2.14 -19.10
CA ALA A 63 -3.83 -1.36 -20.30
C ALA A 63 -2.86 -0.23 -20.69
N GLY A 64 -1.68 -0.65 -21.13
CA GLY A 64 -0.76 0.21 -21.88
C GLY A 64 0.07 1.10 -20.98
N LYS A 65 1.34 1.29 -21.35
CA LYS A 65 2.01 2.54 -21.02
C LYS A 65 1.00 3.66 -21.33
N PRO A 66 0.84 4.72 -20.53
CA PRO A 66 0.67 5.99 -21.20
C PRO A 66 1.91 6.12 -22.07
N LEU A 67 1.72 5.92 -23.38
CA LEU A 67 2.77 5.92 -24.40
C LEU A 67 3.56 7.24 -24.40
N ASN A 68 3.11 8.23 -23.62
CA ASN A 68 3.87 9.39 -23.18
C ASN A 68 3.43 9.81 -21.76
N PHE A 69 4.01 9.24 -20.70
CA PHE A 69 4.28 10.07 -19.52
C PHE A 69 5.39 11.03 -19.96
N GLY A 70 5.02 12.17 -20.56
CA GLY A 70 6.00 13.21 -20.86
C GLY A 70 6.68 13.64 -19.56
N ASN A 71 7.95 14.05 -19.63
CA ASN A 71 8.72 14.59 -18.49
C ASN A 71 7.95 15.66 -17.68
N ASN A 72 6.93 16.27 -18.28
CA ASN A 72 6.05 17.29 -17.70
C ASN A 72 5.12 16.75 -16.61
N GLN A 73 4.84 15.43 -16.56
CA GLN A 73 4.04 14.84 -15.48
C GLN A 73 4.88 14.59 -14.21
N PHE A 74 6.20 14.79 -14.31
CA PHE A 74 7.06 14.93 -13.13
C PHE A 74 7.23 16.38 -12.66
N SER A 75 6.52 17.32 -13.29
CA SER A 75 6.45 18.68 -12.76
C SER A 75 5.50 18.68 -11.57
N THR A 76 5.87 19.37 -10.50
CA THR A 76 4.97 19.59 -9.38
C THR A 76 3.72 20.25 -9.93
N ALA A 77 2.55 19.68 -9.62
CA ALA A 77 1.30 20.30 -9.96
C ALA A 77 1.30 21.73 -9.41
N VAL A 78 0.93 22.71 -10.24
CA VAL A 78 0.67 24.04 -9.73
C VAL A 78 -0.52 23.90 -8.79
N SER A 79 -0.41 24.39 -7.55
CA SER A 79 -1.49 24.33 -6.57
C SER A 79 -2.61 25.27 -7.02
N TRP A 80 -3.54 24.78 -7.84
CA TRP A 80 -4.66 25.58 -8.35
C TRP A 80 -5.83 25.67 -7.36
N ASN A 81 -5.87 24.79 -6.36
CA ASN A 81 -6.97 24.73 -5.41
C ASN A 81 -6.56 25.38 -4.08
N SER A 82 -7.14 26.54 -3.81
CA SER A 82 -7.10 27.27 -2.55
C SER A 82 -8.02 26.64 -1.49
N ILE A 83 -8.09 25.31 -1.42
CA ILE A 83 -8.82 24.63 -0.34
C ILE A 83 -8.04 24.88 0.97
N PRO A 84 -8.69 25.39 2.02
CA PRO A 84 -8.01 25.70 3.27
C PRO A 84 -7.37 24.47 3.93
N HIS A 85 -6.16 24.63 4.44
CA HIS A 85 -5.47 23.64 5.28
C HIS A 85 -5.29 24.21 6.70
N TYR A 86 -6.23 23.90 7.60
CA TYR A 86 -6.14 24.35 9.00
C TYR A 86 -5.28 23.45 9.87
N PHE A 87 -5.12 22.18 9.48
CA PHE A 87 -4.48 21.18 10.31
C PHE A 87 -3.02 21.53 10.68
N PRO A 88 -2.15 21.98 9.75
CA PRO A 88 -0.76 22.27 10.08
C PRO A 88 -0.57 23.34 11.17
N SER A 89 -1.37 24.41 11.15
CA SER A 89 -1.29 25.47 12.16
C SER A 89 -1.85 25.00 13.51
N LEU A 90 -2.93 24.22 13.51
CA LEU A 90 -3.49 23.62 14.72
C LEU A 90 -2.51 22.63 15.38
N LEU A 91 -1.72 21.91 14.58
CA LEU A 91 -0.72 20.96 15.05
C LEU A 91 0.43 21.63 15.84
N GLU A 92 0.67 22.93 15.65
CA GLU A 92 1.72 23.65 16.40
C GLU A 92 1.44 23.72 17.90
N THR A 93 0.15 23.72 18.29
CA THR A 93 -0.29 23.93 19.67
C THR A 93 -1.11 22.78 20.26
N ASN A 94 -1.47 21.77 19.45
CA ASN A 94 -2.33 20.67 19.85
C ASN A 94 -1.69 19.30 19.58
N LEU A 95 -2.21 18.27 20.25
CA LEU A 95 -1.94 16.88 19.87
C LEU A 95 -2.59 16.56 18.51
N PRO A 96 -2.06 15.60 17.73
CA PRO A 96 -2.52 15.37 16.36
C PRO A 96 -4.03 15.10 16.24
N ASP A 97 -4.61 14.31 17.15
CA ASP A 97 -6.04 13.98 17.09
C ASP A 97 -6.92 15.15 17.54
N GLN A 98 -6.44 15.97 18.48
CA GLN A 98 -7.10 17.21 18.86
C GLN A 98 -7.07 18.23 17.72
N ALA A 99 -5.93 18.37 17.04
CA ALA A 99 -5.79 19.20 15.86
C ALA A 99 -6.73 18.76 14.73
N LEU A 100 -6.89 17.45 14.51
CA LEU A 100 -7.84 16.90 13.53
C LEU A 100 -9.27 17.29 13.87
N LYS A 101 -9.68 17.12 15.13
CA LYS A 101 -11.02 17.49 15.59
C LYS A 101 -11.31 18.97 15.35
N LEU A 102 -10.40 19.85 15.79
CA LEU A 102 -10.53 21.29 15.57
C LEU A 102 -10.54 21.66 14.08
N CYS A 103 -9.73 20.98 13.26
CA CYS A 103 -9.73 21.19 11.82
C CYS A 103 -11.11 20.88 11.19
N HIS A 104 -11.74 19.79 11.59
CA HIS A 104 -13.10 19.44 11.13
C HIS A 104 -14.16 20.46 11.57
N GLU A 105 -14.02 21.05 12.76
CA GLU A 105 -14.92 22.09 13.26
C GLU A 105 -14.78 23.40 12.45
N LEU A 106 -13.58 23.72 11.96
CA LEU A 106 -13.32 24.90 11.11
C LEU A 106 -13.72 24.68 9.64
N CYS A 107 -13.80 23.44 9.17
CA CYS A 107 -14.13 23.12 7.79
C CYS A 107 -15.64 23.16 7.50
N ASN A 108 -15.99 23.93 6.47
CA ASN A 108 -17.36 24.07 5.95
C ASN A 108 -17.68 23.20 4.71
N SER A 109 -16.69 22.48 4.16
CA SER A 109 -16.87 21.59 3.01
C SER A 109 -16.28 20.20 3.28
N ASN A 110 -16.70 19.21 2.48
CA ASN A 110 -16.16 17.85 2.56
C ASN A 110 -14.70 17.81 2.10
N GLU A 111 -14.34 18.56 1.05
CA GLU A 111 -12.97 18.62 0.55
C GLU A 111 -12.01 19.18 1.60
N CYS A 112 -12.45 20.20 2.36
CA CYS A 112 -11.69 20.73 3.48
C CYS A 112 -11.46 19.67 4.57
N ARG A 113 -12.50 18.87 4.90
CA ARG A 113 -12.38 17.78 5.88
C ARG A 113 -11.46 16.67 5.39
N ASP A 114 -11.51 16.34 4.10
CA ASP A 114 -10.59 15.38 3.50
C ASP A 114 -9.14 15.86 3.56
N ASN A 115 -8.91 17.17 3.41
CA ASN A 115 -7.58 17.76 3.60
C ASN A 115 -7.14 17.66 5.07
N CYS A 116 -8.01 17.92 6.05
CA CYS A 116 -7.69 17.68 7.46
C CYS A 116 -7.25 16.24 7.74
N ILE A 117 -7.97 15.26 7.19
CA ILE A 117 -7.65 13.84 7.34
C ILE A 117 -6.31 13.51 6.67
N THR A 118 -6.10 14.02 5.46
CA THR A 118 -4.87 13.81 4.69
C THR A 118 -3.66 14.39 5.44
N ASP A 119 -3.76 15.64 5.88
CA ASP A 119 -2.72 16.32 6.66
C ASP A 119 -2.43 15.57 7.97
N ARG A 120 -3.47 15.13 8.68
CA ARG A 120 -3.29 14.31 9.90
C ARG A 120 -2.56 13.00 9.63
N ASN A 121 -2.92 12.32 8.53
CA ASN A 121 -2.30 11.06 8.15
C ASN A 121 -0.85 11.22 7.71
N SER A 122 -0.43 12.44 7.36
CA SER A 122 0.96 12.75 7.05
C SER A 122 1.84 12.88 8.29
N VAL A 123 1.25 13.09 9.47
CA VAL A 123 2.00 13.19 10.72
C VAL A 123 2.53 11.83 11.13
N ILE A 124 3.86 11.68 11.17
CA ILE A 124 4.55 10.56 11.78
C ILE A 124 4.69 10.85 13.27
N GLU A 125 3.90 10.14 14.08
CA GLU A 125 4.08 10.13 15.53
C GLU A 125 5.45 9.55 15.86
N GLN A 126 6.33 10.41 16.38
CA GLN A 126 7.52 9.92 17.03
C GLN A 126 7.06 9.17 18.26
N LYS A 127 7.26 7.84 18.29
CA LYS A 127 7.14 7.09 19.54
C LYS A 127 7.96 7.87 20.56
N PRO A 128 7.40 8.26 21.73
CA PRO A 128 8.18 8.92 22.75
C PRO A 128 9.43 8.07 22.94
N LYS A 129 10.61 8.67 22.75
CA LYS A 129 11.85 8.00 23.14
C LYS A 129 11.62 7.63 24.59
N LEU A 130 11.52 6.33 24.84
CA LEU A 130 11.35 5.83 26.18
C LEU A 130 12.63 6.25 26.88
N ASP A 131 12.57 7.36 27.62
CA ASP A 131 13.73 7.87 28.34
C ASP A 131 14.17 6.73 29.25
N ALA A 132 15.38 6.23 29.02
CA ALA A 132 15.93 5.01 29.59
C ALA A 132 16.21 5.09 31.11
N LYS A 133 15.39 5.82 31.86
CA LYS A 133 15.55 6.09 33.29
C LYS A 133 14.25 6.03 34.09
N THR A 134 13.27 5.25 33.66
CA THR A 134 12.24 4.80 34.61
C THR A 134 12.19 3.28 34.62
N ASN A 135 12.62 2.70 35.75
CA ASN A 135 12.27 1.35 36.17
C ASN A 135 10.75 1.33 36.41
N TYR A 136 9.98 1.31 35.32
CA TYR A 136 8.60 0.91 35.37
C TYR A 136 8.57 -0.56 34.98
N ASN A 137 8.17 -1.41 35.93
CA ASN A 137 7.66 -2.76 35.66
C ASN A 137 6.36 -2.60 34.87
N SER A 138 6.49 -2.19 33.61
CA SER A 138 5.44 -2.25 32.62
C SER A 138 5.51 -3.66 32.07
N GLU A 139 4.64 -4.51 32.62
CA GLU A 139 4.20 -5.71 31.94
C GLU A 139 3.71 -5.25 30.57
N SER A 140 4.59 -5.43 29.58
CA SER A 140 4.29 -5.20 28.18
C SER A 140 2.95 -5.87 27.88
N PRO A 141 1.98 -5.18 27.25
CA PRO A 141 0.86 -5.88 26.68
C PRO A 141 1.48 -6.85 25.69
N LYS A 142 1.54 -8.12 26.09
CA LYS A 142 1.91 -9.24 25.24
C LYS A 142 0.92 -9.19 24.09
N THR A 143 1.26 -8.46 23.03
CA THR A 143 0.57 -8.53 21.76
C THR A 143 0.80 -9.96 21.32
N SER A 144 -0.16 -10.82 21.65
CA SER A 144 -0.10 -12.24 21.34
C SER A 144 -0.19 -12.36 19.83
N CYS A 145 0.97 -12.37 19.19
CA CYS A 145 1.08 -12.67 17.79
C CYS A 145 0.63 -14.13 17.61
N SER A 146 -0.62 -14.31 17.17
CA SER A 146 -1.25 -15.61 17.04
C SER A 146 -1.16 -16.07 15.58
N CYS A 147 -0.11 -16.84 15.26
CA CYS A 147 0.09 -17.47 13.94
C CYS A 147 -0.67 -18.80 13.81
N SER A 148 -1.84 -18.90 14.47
CA SER A 148 -2.71 -20.08 14.48
C SER A 148 -2.01 -21.41 14.83
N GLY A 149 -0.86 -21.36 15.52
CA GLY A 149 -0.02 -22.54 15.81
C GLY A 149 0.78 -23.09 14.63
N ASN A 150 0.66 -22.51 13.42
CA ASN A 150 1.27 -23.01 12.19
C ASN A 150 2.39 -22.09 11.65
N GLY A 151 3.01 -21.30 12.53
CA GLY A 151 4.11 -20.42 12.15
C GLY A 151 4.80 -19.78 13.33
N SER A 152 5.92 -19.13 13.05
CA SER A 152 6.73 -18.40 14.03
C SER A 152 6.52 -16.90 13.88
N CYS A 153 6.33 -16.20 15.00
CA CYS A 153 6.18 -14.75 14.97
C CYS A 153 7.52 -14.03 15.06
N SER A 154 7.75 -13.06 14.16
CA SER A 154 8.89 -12.17 14.24
C SER A 154 8.50 -10.85 14.90
N GLY A 155 8.66 -10.79 16.23
CA GLY A 155 8.66 -9.55 17.02
C GLY A 155 7.45 -8.61 16.84
N SER A 156 7.63 -7.35 17.24
CA SER A 156 6.60 -6.31 17.47
C SER A 156 5.71 -5.92 16.28
N ASN A 157 5.92 -6.51 15.11
CA ASN A 157 5.21 -6.17 13.87
C ASN A 157 4.04 -7.12 13.54
N ASN A 158 3.77 -8.13 14.38
CA ASN A 158 2.72 -9.14 14.14
C ASN A 158 2.83 -9.81 12.75
N ILE A 159 4.05 -10.12 12.32
CA ILE A 159 4.30 -10.79 11.04
C ILE A 159 4.59 -12.27 11.32
N CYS A 160 3.81 -13.15 10.69
CA CYS A 160 3.95 -14.60 10.81
C CYS A 160 4.79 -15.17 9.66
N SER A 161 5.79 -15.96 10.02
CA SER A 161 6.49 -16.85 9.09
C SER A 161 5.86 -18.24 9.16
N CYS A 162 5.12 -18.62 8.12
CA CYS A 162 4.35 -19.86 8.13
C CYS A 162 5.21 -21.10 7.93
N ASN A 163 4.90 -22.16 8.66
CA ASN A 163 5.47 -23.47 8.44
C ASN A 163 5.10 -23.99 7.04
N SER A 164 5.93 -24.90 6.51
CA SER A 164 5.68 -25.52 5.21
C SER A 164 4.28 -26.12 5.15
N GLY A 165 3.55 -25.85 4.06
CA GLY A 165 2.17 -26.30 3.89
C GLY A 165 1.10 -25.36 4.44
N PHE A 166 1.45 -24.19 4.97
CA PHE A 166 0.49 -23.18 5.43
C PHE A 166 0.75 -21.81 4.80
N LYS A 167 -0.31 -21.02 4.65
CA LYS A 167 -0.30 -19.64 4.15
C LYS A 167 -1.39 -18.81 4.86
N GLY A 168 -1.45 -17.53 4.58
CA GLY A 168 -2.37 -16.59 5.22
C GLY A 168 -1.65 -15.65 6.17
N LYS A 169 -2.34 -14.59 6.62
CA LYS A 169 -1.74 -13.56 7.48
C LYS A 169 -1.31 -14.14 8.83
N ASN A 170 -2.05 -15.14 9.31
CA ASN A 170 -1.86 -15.83 10.57
C ASN A 170 -1.62 -17.34 10.35
N CYS A 171 -1.15 -17.75 9.17
CA CYS A 171 -0.88 -19.16 8.83
C CYS A 171 -2.10 -20.10 9.01
N GLU A 172 -3.30 -19.57 8.81
CA GLU A 172 -4.57 -20.26 9.03
C GLU A 172 -5.00 -21.13 7.84
N VAL A 173 -4.42 -20.92 6.66
CA VAL A 173 -4.83 -21.61 5.43
C VAL A 173 -3.83 -22.71 5.10
N ALA A 174 -4.26 -23.97 5.22
CA ALA A 174 -3.49 -25.10 4.71
C ALA A 174 -3.40 -25.04 3.17
N ILE A 175 -2.20 -25.19 2.63
CA ILE A 175 -1.95 -25.32 1.20
C ILE A 175 -2.41 -26.71 0.77
N SER A 176 -3.65 -26.79 0.29
CA SER A 176 -4.17 -28.04 -0.27
C SER A 176 -3.38 -28.42 -1.53
N THR A 177 -2.64 -29.52 -1.44
CA THR A 177 -1.92 -30.14 -2.57
C THR A 177 -2.86 -30.61 -3.69
N SER A 178 -4.18 -30.61 -3.45
CA SER A 178 -5.21 -31.06 -4.39
C SER A 178 -5.15 -30.36 -5.75
N TRP A 179 -4.86 -29.06 -5.79
CA TRP A 179 -4.79 -28.31 -7.06
C TRP A 179 -3.62 -28.73 -7.94
N PHE A 180 -2.48 -29.06 -7.33
CA PHE A 180 -1.30 -29.50 -8.06
C PHE A 180 -1.54 -30.86 -8.73
N TRP A 181 -2.12 -31.82 -7.99
CA TRP A 181 -2.45 -33.13 -8.53
C TRP A 181 -3.55 -33.07 -9.61
N LYS A 182 -4.55 -32.19 -9.45
CA LYS A 182 -5.57 -31.98 -10.49
C LYS A 182 -4.97 -31.40 -11.78
N SER A 183 -4.06 -30.43 -11.66
CA SER A 183 -3.36 -29.85 -12.80
C SER A 183 -2.48 -30.90 -13.51
N LEU A 184 -1.76 -31.71 -12.74
CA LEU A 184 -0.89 -32.77 -13.27
C LEU A 184 -1.69 -33.90 -13.94
N LEU A 185 -2.85 -34.25 -13.39
CA LEU A 185 -3.77 -35.22 -14.01
C LEU A 185 -4.35 -34.66 -15.32
N TYR A 186 -4.71 -33.38 -15.36
CA TYR A 186 -5.28 -32.73 -16.54
C TYR A 186 -4.26 -32.65 -17.69
N THR A 187 -3.01 -32.27 -17.40
CA THR A 187 -1.96 -32.25 -18.42
C THR A 187 -1.66 -33.66 -18.94
N PHE A 188 -1.59 -34.66 -18.06
CA PHE A 188 -1.39 -36.05 -18.46
C PHE A 188 -2.52 -36.57 -19.39
N LEU A 189 -3.78 -36.23 -19.10
CA LEU A 189 -4.93 -36.55 -19.96
C LEU A 189 -4.82 -35.91 -21.35
N LEU A 190 -4.40 -34.65 -21.43
CA LEU A 190 -4.18 -33.98 -22.72
C LEU A 190 -3.10 -34.65 -23.56
N PHE A 191 -2.01 -35.12 -22.93
CA PHE A 191 -0.96 -35.87 -23.62
C PHE A 191 -1.47 -37.20 -24.18
N ILE A 192 -2.30 -37.94 -23.42
CA ILE A 192 -2.91 -39.19 -23.89
C ILE A 192 -3.80 -38.91 -25.11
N VAL A 193 -4.67 -37.90 -25.05
CA VAL A 193 -5.56 -37.54 -26.15
C VAL A 193 -4.77 -37.16 -27.40
N ALA A 194 -3.74 -36.32 -27.28
CA ALA A 194 -2.88 -35.94 -28.39
C ALA A 194 -2.17 -37.16 -29.02
N PHE A 195 -1.68 -38.08 -28.20
CA PHE A 195 -1.04 -39.31 -28.67
C PHE A 195 -2.00 -40.21 -29.46
N LEU A 196 -3.24 -40.35 -28.98
CA LEU A 196 -4.29 -41.10 -29.69
C LEU A 196 -4.65 -40.45 -31.04
N ILE A 197 -4.80 -39.13 -31.08
CA ILE A 197 -5.05 -38.37 -32.32
C ILE A 197 -3.94 -38.63 -33.34
N VAL A 198 -2.67 -38.57 -32.94
CA VAL A 198 -1.52 -38.84 -33.83
C VAL A 198 -1.53 -40.28 -34.34
N LYS A 199 -1.86 -41.26 -33.49
CA LYS A 199 -1.98 -42.67 -33.90
C LYS A 199 -3.09 -42.88 -34.93
N VAL A 200 -4.27 -42.30 -34.70
CA VAL A 200 -5.41 -42.37 -35.62
C VAL A 200 -5.05 -41.72 -36.95
N TYR A 201 -4.47 -40.52 -36.92
CA TYR A 201 -4.05 -39.80 -38.12
C TYR A 201 -3.06 -40.59 -38.96
N LYS A 202 -2.04 -41.22 -38.34
CA LYS A 202 -1.08 -42.09 -39.03
C LYS A 202 -1.77 -43.29 -39.69
N ARG A 203 -2.74 -43.91 -39.01
CA ARG A 203 -3.49 -45.06 -39.55
C ARG A 203 -4.36 -44.67 -40.75
N VAL A 204 -5.09 -43.55 -40.67
CA VAL A 204 -5.89 -43.02 -41.79
C VAL A 204 -5.02 -42.66 -42.98
N LYS A 205 -3.87 -42.01 -42.76
CA LYS A 205 -2.91 -41.67 -43.82
C LYS A 205 -2.35 -42.91 -44.52
N PHE A 206 -2.11 -43.99 -43.79
CA PHE A 206 -1.66 -45.26 -44.36
C PHE A 206 -2.73 -45.92 -45.24
N LEU A 207 -4.00 -45.91 -44.80
CA LEU A 207 -5.11 -46.46 -45.59
C LEU A 207 -5.38 -45.69 -46.89
N ARG A 208 -5.13 -44.37 -46.92
CA ARG A 208 -5.26 -43.56 -48.16
C ARG A 208 -4.16 -43.83 -49.21
N LYS A 209 -3.08 -44.51 -48.85
CA LYS A 209 -1.96 -44.82 -49.76
C LYS A 209 -2.04 -46.20 -50.39
N LYS A 210 -2.97 -47.05 -49.94
CA LYS A 210 -3.29 -48.34 -50.56
C LYS A 210 -4.49 -48.17 -51.46
#